data_AF-A0A2D3UYR0-F1
#
_entry.id   AF-A0A2D3UYR0-F1
#
_cell.length_a   1.000
_cell.length_b   1.000
_cell.length_c   1.000
_cell.angle_alpha   90.00
_cell.angle_beta   90.00
_cell.angle_gamma   90.00
#
_symmetry.space_group_name_H-M   'P 1'
#
loop_
_entity.id
_entity.type
_entity.pdbx_description
1 polymer ?
#
loop_
_entity_poly.entity_id
_entity_poly.type
_entity_poly.pdbx_seq_one_letter_code
_entity_poly.pdbx_strand_id
1 'polypeptide(L)'
;MADVKVLVYHYRAEGHPVVRNGLAVITHQELTDILAADQTLQFSTKAIPHLTRSIDIYQSDLHTASQAAAEPAGTHPNDGSNVASVTFPVKVILGIIAGTHKEIYILSKKTS
;
A
#
# COMPACT_ATOMS: atom_id res chain seq x y z
N MET A 1 12.98 -10.43 -18.62
CA MET A 1 12.24 -10.84 -17.41
C MET A 1 10.87 -10.19 -17.48
N ALA A 2 9.79 -10.92 -17.24
CA ALA A 2 8.46 -10.32 -17.21
C ALA A 2 8.38 -9.36 -16.02
N ASP A 3 7.95 -8.13 -16.26
CA ASP A 3 7.83 -7.12 -15.21
C ASP A 3 6.73 -7.55 -14.22
N VAL A 4 7.09 -7.60 -12.93
CA VAL A 4 6.22 -8.16 -11.88
C VAL A 4 5.13 -7.13 -11.58
N LYS A 5 3.86 -7.56 -11.70
CA LYS A 5 2.72 -6.71 -11.36
C LYS A 5 2.46 -6.73 -9.86
N VAL A 6 2.19 -5.56 -9.30
CA VAL A 6 1.95 -5.33 -7.86
C VAL A 6 0.65 -4.56 -7.66
N LEU A 7 -0.07 -4.86 -6.58
CA LEU A 7 -1.24 -4.09 -6.16
C LEU A 7 -0.78 -2.90 -5.31
N VAL A 8 -1.13 -1.69 -5.72
CA VAL A 8 -0.72 -0.45 -5.07
C VAL A 8 -1.93 0.35 -4.64
N TYR A 9 -1.99 0.71 -3.37
CA TYR A 9 -2.96 1.63 -2.79
C TYR A 9 -2.26 2.95 -2.42
N HIS A 10 -2.87 4.10 -2.72
CA HIS A 10 -2.34 5.40 -2.33
C HIS A 10 -3.19 6.00 -1.21
N TYR A 11 -2.64 6.03 -0.01
CA TYR A 11 -3.22 6.65 1.17
C TYR A 11 -3.12 8.18 1.12
N ARG A 12 -4.27 8.87 1.32
CA ARG A 12 -4.35 10.34 1.35
C ARG A 12 -3.60 11.02 0.20
N ALA A 13 -3.97 10.66 -1.02
CA ALA A 13 -3.61 11.45 -2.18
C ALA A 13 -4.21 12.86 -2.05
N GLU A 14 -3.46 13.80 -1.50
CA GLU A 14 -3.84 15.22 -1.52
C GLU A 14 -3.84 15.66 -3.00
N GLY A 15 -5.02 15.86 -3.57
CA GLY A 15 -5.19 16.16 -4.99
C GLY A 15 -5.56 14.92 -5.82
N HIS A 16 -4.88 14.70 -6.95
CA HIS A 16 -5.12 13.54 -7.81
C HIS A 16 -4.30 12.33 -7.34
N PRO A 17 -4.91 11.15 -7.19
CA PRO A 17 -4.18 9.96 -6.80
C PRO A 17 -3.17 9.58 -7.90
N VAL A 18 -1.92 9.40 -7.46
CA VAL A 18 -0.78 9.03 -8.33
C VAL A 18 -1.01 7.69 -9.03
N VAL A 19 -1.88 6.85 -8.45
CA VAL A 19 -2.41 5.62 -9.06
C VAL A 19 -3.89 5.76 -9.34
N ARG A 20 -4.38 5.13 -10.42
CA ARG A 20 -5.77 5.25 -10.86
C ARG A 20 -6.75 4.93 -9.73
N ASN A 21 -7.66 5.85 -9.44
CA ASN A 21 -8.69 5.71 -8.40
C ASN A 21 -8.15 5.39 -6.99
N GLY A 22 -6.88 5.67 -6.70
CA GLY A 22 -6.26 5.36 -5.42
C GLY A 22 -5.93 3.88 -5.18
N LEU A 23 -6.28 2.98 -6.10
CA LEU A 23 -5.94 1.55 -6.07
C LEU A 23 -5.73 1.03 -7.49
N ALA A 24 -4.51 0.57 -7.81
CA ALA A 24 -4.19 0.06 -9.14
C ALA A 24 -3.28 -1.16 -9.09
N VAL A 25 -3.35 -1.99 -10.14
CA VAL A 25 -2.33 -3.00 -10.41
C VAL A 25 -1.38 -2.41 -11.45
N ILE A 26 -0.15 -2.14 -11.04
CA ILE A 26 0.91 -1.55 -11.86
C ILE A 26 2.12 -2.48 -11.88
N THR A 27 3.12 -2.20 -12.71
CA THR A 27 4.39 -2.93 -12.64
C THR A 27 5.30 -2.39 -11.55
N HIS A 28 6.26 -3.22 -11.12
CA HIS A 28 7.27 -2.78 -10.16
C HIS A 28 8.12 -1.62 -10.72
N GLN A 29 8.37 -1.60 -12.03
CA GLN A 29 9.03 -0.46 -12.67
C GLN A 29 8.20 0.82 -12.54
N GLU A 30 6.89 0.76 -12.84
CA GLU A 30 5.99 1.92 -12.69
C GLU A 30 5.96 2.43 -11.23
N LEU A 31 5.97 1.54 -10.24
CA LEU A 31 6.07 1.93 -8.83
C LEU A 31 7.39 2.67 -8.53
N THR A 32 8.50 2.17 -9.08
CA THR A 32 9.82 2.78 -8.91
C THR A 32 9.87 4.16 -9.56
N ASP A 33 9.29 4.30 -10.76
CA ASP A 33 9.22 5.57 -11.49
C ASP A 33 8.38 6.61 -10.72
N ILE A 34 7.27 6.19 -10.11
CA ILE A 34 6.46 7.05 -9.23
C ILE A 34 7.27 7.59 -8.05
N LEU A 35 8.02 6.72 -7.37
CA LEU A 35 8.85 7.11 -6.22
C LEU A 35 10.03 8.00 -6.62
N ALA A 36 10.56 7.81 -7.84
CA ALA A 36 11.60 8.66 -8.38
C ALA A 36 11.08 10.05 -8.78
N ALA A 37 9.84 10.12 -9.29
CA ALA A 37 9.19 11.36 -9.67
C ALA A 37 8.75 12.20 -8.46
N ASP A 38 8.36 11.57 -7.35
CA ASP A 38 7.96 12.25 -6.11
C ASP A 38 8.71 11.69 -4.89
N GLN A 39 9.79 12.38 -4.51
CA GLN A 39 10.61 12.02 -3.37
C GLN A 39 9.92 12.22 -2.01
N THR A 40 8.75 12.86 -1.96
CA THR A 40 7.96 12.98 -0.73
C THR A 40 7.19 11.70 -0.42
N LEU A 41 7.08 10.78 -1.38
CA LEU A 41 6.40 9.51 -1.19
C LEU A 41 7.34 8.45 -0.63
N GLN A 42 6.75 7.55 0.15
CA GLN A 42 7.32 6.29 0.57
C GLN A 42 6.29 5.18 0.35
N PHE A 43 6.72 3.93 0.47
CA PHE A 43 5.80 2.82 0.52
C PHE A 43 6.12 1.85 1.65
N SER A 44 5.09 1.14 2.07
CA SER A 44 5.17 -0.04 2.92
C SER A 44 4.44 -1.20 2.23
N THR A 45 4.53 -2.39 2.80
CA THR A 45 3.87 -3.59 2.29
C THR A 45 3.02 -4.22 3.37
N LYS A 46 1.82 -4.65 3.01
CA LYS A 46 0.93 -5.41 3.88
C LYS A 46 0.49 -6.71 3.22
N ALA A 47 0.57 -7.81 3.94
CA ALA A 47 0.09 -9.09 3.45
C ALA A 47 -1.44 -9.06 3.27
N ILE A 48 -1.92 -9.60 2.16
CA ILE A 48 -3.35 -9.75 1.88
C ILE A 48 -3.79 -11.13 2.37
N PRO A 49 -4.72 -11.22 3.34
CA PRO A 49 -5.27 -12.49 3.76
C PRO A 49 -5.93 -13.23 2.59
N HIS A 50 -5.77 -14.55 2.56
CA HIS A 50 -6.42 -15.38 1.56
C HIS A 50 -7.94 -15.19 1.58
N LEU A 51 -8.55 -15.21 0.39
CA LEU A 51 -10.00 -15.12 0.18
C LEU A 51 -10.66 -13.82 0.70
N THR A 52 -9.89 -12.78 1.01
CA THR A 52 -10.47 -11.51 1.45
C THR A 52 -10.99 -10.67 0.27
N ARG A 53 -12.05 -9.89 0.53
CA ARG A 53 -12.62 -8.92 -0.43
C ARG A 53 -12.21 -7.49 -0.14
N SER A 54 -11.75 -7.25 1.07
CA SER A 54 -11.29 -5.95 1.53
C SER A 54 -10.13 -6.13 2.50
N ILE A 55 -9.36 -5.06 2.67
CA ILE A 55 -8.32 -4.98 3.68
C ILE A 55 -8.44 -3.63 4.39
N ASP A 56 -8.33 -3.67 5.71
CA ASP A 56 -8.17 -2.45 6.50
C ASP A 56 -6.72 -2.01 6.44
N ILE A 57 -6.51 -0.70 6.34
CA ILE A 57 -5.22 -0.04 6.43
C ILE A 57 -5.21 0.64 7.80
N TYR A 58 -4.23 0.31 8.61
CA TYR A 58 -3.99 0.89 9.92
C TYR A 58 -2.93 1.97 9.83
N GLN A 59 -2.88 2.85 10.84
CA GLN A 59 -1.85 3.89 10.92
C GLN A 59 -0.44 3.29 10.88
N SER A 60 -0.23 2.16 11.57
CA SER A 60 1.03 1.41 11.54
C SER A 60 1.45 0.95 10.14
N ASP A 61 0.50 0.66 9.26
CA ASP A 61 0.78 0.24 7.88
C ASP A 61 1.31 1.40 7.02
N LEU A 62 1.30 2.65 7.47
CA LEU A 62 1.80 3.79 6.70
C LEU A 62 3.30 4.03 6.87
N HIS A 63 3.90 3.38 7.87
CA HIS A 63 5.31 3.51 8.21
C HIS A 63 6.14 2.45 7.48
N THR A 64 7.33 2.83 7.02
CA THR A 64 8.29 1.87 6.48
C THR A 64 8.79 0.93 7.57
N ALA A 65 9.30 -0.25 7.20
CA ALA A 65 9.86 -1.19 8.17
C ALA A 65 10.96 -0.58 9.04
N SER A 66 11.77 0.32 8.47
CA SER A 66 12.81 1.06 9.19
C SER A 66 12.24 2.07 10.19
N GLN A 67 11.14 2.77 9.85
CA GLN A 67 10.46 3.68 10.77
C GLN A 67 9.77 2.91 11.91
N ALA A 68 9.08 1.81 11.58
CA ALA A 68 8.45 0.95 12.58
C ALA A 68 9.46 0.27 13.53
N ALA A 69 10.71 0.07 13.09
CA ALA A 69 11.77 -0.49 13.92
C ALA A 69 12.53 0.57 14.74
N ALA A 70 12.54 1.83 14.31
CA ALA A 70 13.19 2.94 15.00
C ALA A 70 12.34 3.49 16.16
N GLU A 71 11.02 3.30 16.09
CA GLU A 71 10.06 3.80 17.08
C GLU A 71 9.54 2.62 17.94
N PRO A 72 9.56 2.71 19.28
CA PRO A 72 8.95 1.69 20.14
C PRO A 72 7.47 1.47 19.81
N ALA A 73 6.98 0.23 19.94
CA ALA A 73 5.56 -0.05 19.79
C ALA A 73 4.72 0.81 20.76
N GLY A 74 3.77 1.60 20.21
CA GLY A 74 2.92 2.51 20.99
C GLY A 74 3.44 3.95 21.11
N THR A 75 4.50 4.31 20.37
CA THR A 75 5.04 5.69 20.36
C THR A 75 4.13 6.67 19.62
N HIS A 76 3.37 6.21 18.62
CA HIS A 76 2.36 7.03 17.98
C HIS A 76 0.99 6.76 18.60
N PRO A 77 0.30 7.79 19.16
CA PRO A 77 -1.09 7.63 19.52
C PRO A 77 -1.86 7.24 18.26
N ASN A 78 -2.65 6.16 18.34
CA ASN A 78 -3.51 5.63 17.26
C ASN A 78 -2.85 4.64 16.26
N ASP A 79 -1.73 4.00 16.57
CA ASP A 79 -1.13 2.97 15.69
C ASP A 79 -2.11 1.84 15.29
N GLY A 80 -3.00 1.44 16.22
CA GLY A 80 -4.05 0.46 15.97
C GLY A 80 -5.30 1.00 15.29
N SER A 81 -5.35 2.30 14.99
CA SER A 81 -6.53 2.91 14.38
C SER A 81 -6.60 2.60 12.89
N ASN A 82 -7.79 2.18 12.46
CA ASN A 82 -8.11 2.04 11.04
C ASN A 82 -8.15 3.43 10.41
N VAL A 83 -7.37 3.62 9.35
CA VAL A 83 -7.31 4.87 8.58
C VAL A 83 -8.02 4.77 7.23
N ALA A 84 -8.22 3.56 6.71
CA ALA A 84 -9.00 3.30 5.50
C ALA A 84 -9.41 1.82 5.41
N SER A 85 -10.56 1.54 4.80
CA SER A 85 -10.94 0.18 4.37
C SER A 85 -10.97 0.13 2.85
N VAL A 86 -10.08 -0.67 2.27
CA VAL A 86 -9.91 -0.79 0.81
C VAL A 86 -10.67 -2.02 0.33
N THR A 87 -11.68 -1.82 -0.50
CA THR A 87 -12.40 -2.93 -1.15
C THR A 87 -11.76 -3.26 -2.50
N PHE A 88 -11.46 -4.54 -2.73
CA PHE A 88 -10.80 -4.99 -3.94
C PHE A 88 -11.78 -5.12 -5.12
N PRO A 89 -11.40 -4.66 -6.33
CA PRO A 89 -12.18 -4.95 -7.52
C PRO A 89 -12.10 -6.45 -7.85
N VAL A 90 -13.13 -6.97 -8.52
CA VAL A 90 -13.27 -8.41 -8.83
C VAL A 90 -12.02 -9.01 -9.47
N LYS A 91 -11.36 -8.28 -10.39
CA LYS A 91 -10.12 -8.74 -11.04
C LYS A 91 -8.98 -8.99 -10.06
N VAL A 92 -8.86 -8.16 -9.02
CA VAL A 92 -7.85 -8.32 -7.95
C VAL A 92 -8.22 -9.48 -7.04
N ILE A 93 -9.51 -9.65 -6.70
CA ILE A 93 -9.99 -10.79 -5.90
C ILE A 93 -9.62 -12.11 -6.57
N LEU A 94 -9.86 -12.25 -7.88
CA LEU A 94 -9.45 -13.43 -8.65
C LEU A 94 -7.92 -13.65 -8.57
N GLY A 95 -7.14 -12.57 -8.63
CA GLY A 95 -5.70 -12.61 -8.48
C GLY A 95 -5.23 -13.07 -7.10
N ILE A 96 -5.89 -12.63 -6.03
CA ILE A 96 -5.63 -13.06 -4.65
C ILE A 96 -5.94 -14.56 -4.50
N ILE A 97 -7.09 -15.01 -5.01
CA ILE A 97 -7.47 -16.44 -4.99
C ILE A 97 -6.45 -17.30 -5.74
N ALA A 98 -5.97 -16.82 -6.90
CA ALA A 98 -4.94 -17.49 -7.70
C ALA A 98 -3.52 -17.35 -7.12
N GLY A 99 -3.33 -16.62 -6.02
CA GLY A 99 -2.03 -16.42 -5.37
C GLY A 99 -1.07 -15.48 -6.12
N THR A 100 -1.57 -14.72 -7.09
CA THR A 100 -0.78 -13.74 -7.88
C THR A 100 -0.66 -12.39 -7.19
N HIS A 101 -1.55 -12.08 -6.24
CA HIS A 101 -1.54 -10.85 -5.45
C HIS A 101 -1.57 -11.24 -3.97
N LYS A 102 -0.39 -11.37 -3.36
CA LYS A 102 -0.25 -11.80 -1.95
C LYS A 102 -0.09 -10.63 -0.99
N GLU A 103 0.24 -9.47 -1.53
CA GLU A 103 0.60 -8.28 -0.77
C GLU A 103 0.05 -7.04 -1.47
N ILE A 104 -0.22 -6.02 -0.68
CA ILE A 104 -0.54 -4.67 -1.15
C ILE A 104 0.58 -3.73 -0.76
N TYR A 105 1.01 -2.92 -1.72
CA TYR A 105 1.96 -1.84 -1.52
C TYR A 105 1.18 -0.58 -1.19
N ILE A 106 1.46 0.02 -0.05
CA ILE A 106 0.74 1.20 0.44
C ILE A 106 1.66 2.39 0.23
N LEU A 107 1.32 3.25 -0.72
CA LEU A 107 1.97 4.54 -0.93
C LEU A 107 1.41 5.56 0.08
N SER A 108 2.31 6.24 0.78
CA SER A 108 2.01 7.31 1.73
C SER A 108 3.06 8.42 1.62
N LYS A 109 2.74 9.61 2.12
CA LYS A 109 3.75 10.67 2.28
C LYS A 109 4.71 10.32 3.42
N LYS A 110 5.99 10.63 3.23
CA LYS A 110 7.00 10.61 4.29
C LYS A 110 6.57 11.58 5.37
N THR A 111 6.40 11.08 6.59
CA THR A 111 6.37 11.92 7.79
C THR A 111 7.80 12.40 8.03
N SER A 112 8.01 13.73 7.97
CA SER A 112 9.29 14.38 8.28
C SER A 112 9.61 14.31 9.77
#